data_AF-A0A1A7VCV6-F1
#
_entry.id   AF-A0A1A7VCV6-F1
#
_cell.length_a   1.000
_cell.length_b   1.000
_cell.length_c   1.000
_cell.angle_alpha   90.00
_cell.angle_beta   90.00
_cell.angle_gamma   90.00
#
_symmetry.space_group_name_H-M   'P 1'
#
loop_
_entity.id
_entity.type
_entity.pdbx_description
1 polymer ?
#
loop_
_entity_poly.entity_id
_entity_poly.type
_entity_poly.pdbx_seq_one_letter_code
_entity_poly.pdbx_strand_id
1 'polypeptide(L)'
;MDNDTKDDGNVNNFLSQLNTLNKIISSFKETCKISSYCFDKCVSYPEKSLSNTNKKCIWNCTQRYLECDYFIKNRSKDNPQVSNMNVLDEVMNSSKLKREHDKSSSL
;
A
#
# COMPACT_ATOMS: atom_id res chain seq x y z
N MET A 1 40.98 19.95 -23.84
CA MET A 1 39.62 20.41 -23.51
C MET A 1 39.04 19.27 -22.71
N ASP A 2 39.29 19.22 -21.40
CA ASP A 2 39.05 17.99 -20.63
C ASP A 2 38.61 18.37 -19.23
N ASN A 3 37.30 18.57 -19.04
CA ASN A 3 36.73 18.88 -17.74
C ASN A 3 35.28 18.36 -17.64
N ASP A 4 35.04 17.09 -17.98
CA ASP A 4 33.68 16.50 -18.01
C ASP A 4 33.60 15.11 -17.36
N THR A 5 34.39 14.81 -16.32
CA THR A 5 34.31 13.50 -15.62
C THR A 5 34.08 13.61 -14.11
N LYS A 6 33.87 14.83 -13.58
CA LYS A 6 33.62 15.04 -12.14
C LYS A 6 32.14 15.05 -11.73
N ASP A 7 31.21 15.09 -12.70
CA ASP A 7 29.78 15.23 -12.40
C ASP A 7 29.05 13.88 -12.26
N ASP A 8 29.43 12.86 -13.05
CA ASP A 8 28.75 11.56 -13.06
C ASP A 8 28.79 10.83 -11.71
N GLY A 9 29.87 10.94 -10.95
CA GLY A 9 30.01 10.30 -9.63
C GLY A 9 29.02 10.85 -8.59
N ASN A 10 28.70 12.14 -8.66
CA ASN A 10 27.77 12.80 -7.76
C ASN A 10 26.32 12.46 -8.10
N VAL A 11 25.98 12.44 -9.39
CA VAL A 11 24.63 12.08 -9.88
C VAL A 11 24.27 10.63 -9.52
N ASN A 12 25.21 9.69 -9.69
CA ASN A 12 25.00 8.29 -9.31
C ASN A 12 24.78 8.10 -7.80
N ASN A 13 25.51 8.86 -6.98
CA ASN A 13 25.34 8.84 -5.53
C ASN A 13 23.93 9.36 -5.14
N PHE A 14 23.52 10.50 -5.70
CA PHE A 14 22.20 11.07 -5.46
C PHE A 14 21.06 10.15 -5.90
N LEU A 15 21.17 9.54 -7.09
CA LEU A 15 20.18 8.57 -7.59
C LEU A 15 20.04 7.36 -6.66
N SER A 16 21.15 6.85 -6.12
CA SER A 16 21.14 5.73 -5.17
C SER A 16 20.46 6.12 -3.84
N GLN A 17 20.67 7.34 -3.37
CA GLN A 17 20.02 7.88 -2.17
C GLN A 17 18.52 8.04 -2.39
N LEU A 18 18.11 8.58 -3.54
CA LEU A 18 16.69 8.71 -3.91
C LEU A 18 16.00 7.35 -3.99
N ASN A 19 16.63 6.35 -4.61
CA ASN A 19 16.08 4.99 -4.69
C ASN A 19 15.92 4.36 -3.30
N THR A 20 16.89 4.58 -2.40
CA THR A 20 16.81 4.10 -1.02
C THR A 20 15.67 4.76 -0.26
N LEU A 21 15.53 6.08 -0.39
CA LEU A 21 14.45 6.84 0.22
C LEU A 21 13.07 6.39 -0.30
N ASN A 22 12.94 6.19 -1.62
CA ASN A 22 11.70 5.67 -2.23
C ASN A 22 11.32 4.29 -1.71
N LYS A 23 12.29 3.39 -1.49
CA LYS A 23 12.05 2.08 -0.88
C LYS A 23 11.55 2.21 0.56
N ILE A 24 12.16 3.09 1.36
CA ILE A 24 11.74 3.35 2.75
C ILE A 24 10.32 3.92 2.81
N ILE A 25 10.01 4.91 1.97
CA ILE A 25 8.66 5.50 1.92
C ILE A 25 7.63 4.44 1.50
N SER A 26 7.97 3.60 0.52
CA SER A 26 7.07 2.55 0.04
C SER A 26 6.80 1.51 1.11
N SER A 27 7.82 1.04 1.84
CA SER A 27 7.63 0.06 2.92
C SER A 27 6.84 0.64 4.09
N PHE A 28 7.05 1.92 4.43
CA PHE A 28 6.27 2.61 5.45
C PHE A 28 4.80 2.74 5.04
N LYS A 29 4.55 3.13 3.79
CA LYS A 29 3.20 3.22 3.21
C LYS A 29 2.46 1.88 3.28
N GLU A 30 3.12 0.78 2.92
CA GLU A 30 2.55 -0.57 3.02
C GLU A 30 2.24 -0.93 4.48
N THR A 31 3.14 -0.65 5.41
CA THR A 31 2.94 -0.91 6.85
C THR A 31 1.74 -0.17 7.40
N CYS A 32 1.58 1.12 7.07
CA CYS A 32 0.43 1.92 7.49
C CYS A 32 -0.89 1.39 6.91
N LYS A 33 -0.90 0.98 5.64
CA LYS A 33 -2.08 0.40 4.99
C LYS A 33 -2.56 -0.87 5.71
N ILE A 34 -1.62 -1.80 5.96
CA ILE A 34 -1.92 -3.06 6.64
C ILE A 34 -2.40 -2.78 8.06
N SER A 35 -1.71 -1.88 8.77
CA SER A 35 -2.06 -1.50 10.14
C SER A 35 -3.48 -0.93 10.22
N SER A 36 -3.82 0.04 9.36
CA SER A 36 -5.17 0.62 9.31
C SER A 36 -6.23 -0.43 8.98
N TYR A 37 -6.00 -1.22 7.92
CA TYR A 37 -6.96 -2.24 7.49
C TYR A 37 -7.21 -3.29 8.58
N CYS A 38 -6.17 -3.84 9.18
CA CYS A 38 -6.32 -4.88 10.20
C CYS A 38 -6.83 -4.31 11.53
N PHE A 39 -6.57 -3.04 11.85
CA PHE A 39 -7.20 -2.38 12.98
C PHE A 39 -8.72 -2.31 12.79
N ASP A 40 -9.19 -1.77 11.66
CA ASP A 40 -10.62 -1.63 11.35
C ASP A 40 -11.35 -2.99 11.33
N LYS A 41 -10.67 -4.07 10.93
CA LYS A 41 -11.25 -5.41 10.88
C LYS A 41 -11.28 -6.13 12.22
N CYS A 42 -10.30 -5.88 13.08
CA CYS A 42 -10.10 -6.68 14.30
C CYS A 42 -10.39 -5.93 15.60
N VAL A 43 -10.53 -4.61 15.57
CA VAL A 43 -10.70 -3.77 16.76
C VAL A 43 -12.01 -3.00 16.64
N SER A 44 -13.07 -3.49 17.29
CA SER A 44 -14.39 -2.85 17.26
C SER A 44 -14.44 -1.51 18.00
N TYR A 45 -13.62 -1.35 19.05
CA TYR A 45 -13.55 -0.13 19.83
C TYR A 45 -12.09 0.13 20.26
N PRO A 46 -11.57 1.37 20.10
CA PRO A 46 -10.20 1.71 20.48
C PRO A 46 -10.06 1.79 22.01
N GLU A 47 -9.35 0.81 22.57
CA GLU A 47 -8.99 0.79 23.99
C GLU A 47 -7.52 1.19 24.21
N LYS A 48 -7.12 1.37 25.48
CA LYS A 48 -5.72 1.70 25.84
C LYS A 48 -4.72 0.60 25.46
N SER A 49 -5.18 -0.62 25.25
CA SER A 49 -4.35 -1.77 24.88
C SER A 49 -5.16 -2.77 24.05
N LEU A 50 -4.45 -3.62 23.30
CA LEU A 50 -5.10 -4.70 22.53
C LEU A 50 -5.37 -5.90 23.44
N SER A 51 -6.60 -6.41 23.41
CA SER A 51 -6.94 -7.71 23.99
C SER A 51 -6.17 -8.84 23.28
N ASN A 52 -6.03 -9.99 23.93
CA ASN A 52 -5.38 -11.15 23.31
C ASN A 52 -6.11 -11.63 22.04
N THR A 53 -7.44 -11.52 22.02
CA THR A 53 -8.26 -11.80 20.85
C THR A 53 -7.93 -10.84 19.70
N ASN A 54 -7.86 -9.53 19.97
CA ASN A 54 -7.53 -8.53 18.96
C ASN A 54 -6.11 -8.75 18.41
N LYS A 55 -5.13 -9.02 19.29
CA LYS A 55 -3.75 -9.34 18.87
C LYS A 55 -3.70 -10.53 17.92
N LYS A 56 -4.39 -11.64 18.26
CA LYS A 56 -4.45 -12.84 17.42
C LYS A 56 -5.14 -12.56 16.07
N CYS A 57 -6.23 -11.80 16.08
CA CYS A 57 -6.91 -11.38 14.86
C CYS A 57 -5.99 -10.54 13.96
N ILE A 58 -5.33 -9.51 14.51
CA ILE A 58 -4.43 -8.64 13.76
C ILE A 58 -3.27 -9.45 13.17
N TRP A 59 -2.67 -10.37 13.94
CA TRP A 59 -1.62 -11.25 13.43
C TRP A 59 -2.08 -12.05 12.22
N ASN A 60 -3.22 -12.74 12.33
CA ASN A 60 -3.77 -13.55 11.24
C ASN A 60 -4.16 -12.69 10.04
N CYS A 61 -4.72 -11.50 10.28
CA CYS A 61 -5.08 -10.53 9.25
C CYS A 61 -3.85 -10.09 8.45
N THR A 62 -2.77 -9.70 9.15
CA THR A 62 -1.52 -9.27 8.53
C THR A 62 -0.89 -10.39 7.69
N GLN A 63 -0.83 -11.62 8.22
CA GLN A 63 -0.32 -12.77 7.45
C GLN A 63 -1.09 -12.98 6.16
N ARG A 64 -2.43 -12.99 6.24
CA ARG A 64 -3.27 -13.21 5.06
C ARG A 64 -3.18 -12.06 4.06
N TYR A 65 -3.08 -10.82 4.54
CA TYR A 65 -2.85 -9.66 3.67
C TYR A 65 -1.56 -9.82 2.86
N LEU A 66 -0.46 -10.18 3.52
CA LEU A 66 0.84 -10.34 2.85
C LEU A 66 0.86 -11.51 1.87
N GLU A 67 0.21 -12.64 2.20
CA GLU A 67 0.02 -13.76 1.28
C GLU A 67 -0.72 -13.32 0.02
N CYS A 68 -1.84 -12.59 0.18
CA CYS A 68 -2.62 -12.07 -0.93
C CYS A 68 -1.85 -11.04 -1.75
N ASP A 69 -1.16 -10.10 -1.11
CA ASP A 69 -0.34 -9.09 -1.78
C ASP A 69 0.77 -9.73 -2.62
N TYR A 70 1.48 -10.71 -2.06
CA TYR A 70 2.49 -11.48 -2.79
C TYR A 70 1.89 -12.19 -4.00
N PHE A 71 0.77 -12.89 -3.82
CA PHE A 71 0.09 -13.60 -4.89
C PHE A 71 -0.33 -12.65 -6.03
N ILE A 72 -0.95 -11.52 -5.71
CA ILE A 72 -1.38 -10.50 -6.68
C ILE A 72 -0.16 -9.94 -7.41
N LYS A 73 0.87 -9.49 -6.68
CA LYS A 73 2.11 -8.94 -7.27
C LYS A 73 2.77 -9.94 -8.21
N ASN A 74 2.79 -11.22 -7.86
CA ASN A 74 3.41 -12.22 -8.71
C ASN A 74 2.58 -12.49 -9.98
N ARG A 75 1.25 -12.58 -9.84
CA ARG A 75 0.35 -12.79 -10.99
C ARG A 75 0.29 -11.60 -11.94
N SER A 76 0.46 -10.37 -11.44
CA SER A 76 0.52 -9.17 -12.29
C SER A 76 1.77 -9.12 -13.18
N LYS A 77 2.83 -9.85 -12.85
CA LYS A 77 4.01 -9.99 -13.75
C LYS A 77 3.67 -10.79 -15.00
N ASP A 78 2.75 -11.75 -14.88
CA ASP A 78 2.30 -12.59 -15.99
C ASP A 78 1.33 -11.83 -16.92
N ASN A 79 0.77 -10.70 -16.46
CA ASN A 79 -0.13 -9.86 -17.23
C ASN A 79 0.24 -8.37 -17.08
N PRO A 80 1.12 -7.83 -17.95
CA PRO A 80 1.64 -6.46 -17.86
C PRO A 80 0.55 -5.38 -17.92
N GLN A 81 -0.64 -5.67 -18.48
CA GLN A 81 -1.77 -4.73 -18.52
C GLN A 81 -2.36 -4.47 -17.12
N VAL A 82 -2.14 -5.39 -16.15
CA VAL A 82 -2.59 -5.29 -14.75
C VAL A 82 -1.49 -4.75 -13.83
N SER A 83 -0.25 -4.61 -14.34
CA SER A 83 0.92 -4.20 -13.55
C SER A 83 0.86 -2.77 -13.01
N ASN A 84 0.01 -1.92 -13.60
CA ASN A 84 -0.24 -0.54 -13.16
C ASN A 84 -1.51 -0.37 -12.30
N MET A 85 -2.13 -1.46 -11.82
CA MET A 85 -3.23 -1.31 -10.88
C MET A 85 -2.71 -0.77 -9.54
N ASN A 86 -2.80 0.54 -9.35
CA ASN A 86 -3.18 1.10 -8.06
C ASN A 86 -4.60 0.60 -7.75
N VAL A 87 -4.73 -0.67 -7.35
CA VAL A 87 -6.01 -1.34 -7.02
C VAL A 87 -6.84 -0.49 -6.03
N LEU A 88 -6.20 0.36 -5.23
CA LEU A 88 -6.85 1.23 -4.27
C LEU A 88 -7.41 2.55 -4.82
N ASP A 89 -6.88 3.11 -5.91
CA ASP A 89 -7.43 4.35 -6.48
C ASP A 89 -8.81 4.09 -7.11
N GLU A 90 -9.01 2.89 -7.69
CA GLU A 90 -10.27 2.50 -8.33
C GLU A 90 -11.32 2.00 -7.33
N VAL A 91 -10.91 1.34 -6.23
CA VAL A 91 -11.84 0.90 -5.16
C VAL A 91 -12.35 2.08 -4.33
N MET A 92 -11.53 3.10 -4.09
CA MET A 92 -11.97 4.34 -3.41
C MET A 92 -12.86 5.23 -4.30
N ASN A 93 -12.70 5.17 -5.64
CA ASN A 93 -13.63 5.81 -6.57
C ASN A 93 -14.95 5.04 -6.75
N SER A 94 -14.90 3.70 -6.83
CA SER A 94 -16.11 2.86 -6.97
C SER A 94 -17.02 2.92 -5.74
N SER A 95 -16.45 3.09 -4.53
CA SER A 95 -17.23 3.24 -3.30
C SER A 95 -17.83 4.65 -3.10
N LYS A 96 -17.39 5.66 -3.86
CA LYS A 96 -18.06 6.96 -3.98
C LYS A 96 -19.23 6.92 -4.96
N LEU A 97 -19.07 6.30 -6.13
CA LEU A 97 -20.14 6.15 -7.14
C LEU A 97 -21.35 5.36 -6.61
N LYS A 98 -21.11 4.33 -5.80
CA LYS A 98 -22.22 3.52 -5.22
C LYS A 98 -23.06 4.29 -4.20
N ARG A 99 -22.50 5.29 -3.50
CA ARG A 99 -23.27 6.12 -2.53
C ARG A 99 -24.09 7.22 -3.18
N GLU A 100 -23.75 7.66 -4.38
CA GLU A 100 -24.52 8.68 -5.11
C GLU A 100 -25.73 8.08 -5.84
N HIS A 101 -25.62 6.86 -6.36
CA HIS A 101 -26.74 6.18 -7.04
C HIS A 101 -27.92 5.84 -6.08
N ASP A 102 -27.64 5.46 -4.84
CA ASP A 102 -28.67 5.15 -3.84
C ASP A 102 -29.40 6.40 -3.32
N LYS A 103 -28.78 7.58 -3.40
CA LYS A 103 -29.40 8.86 -3.05
C LYS A 103 -30.32 9.41 -4.13
N SER A 104 -30.10 9.06 -5.39
CA SER A 104 -30.93 9.55 -6.52
C SER A 104 -32.17 8.68 -6.78
N SER A 105 -32.26 7.49 -6.19
CA SER A 105 -33.40 6.57 -6.40
C SER A 105 -34.45 6.63 -5.29
N SER A 106 -34.31 7.56 -4.33
CA SER A 106 -35.23 7.76 -3.19
C SER A 106 -35.90 9.14 -3.19
N LEU A 107 -35.96 9.82 -4.34
CA LEU A 107 -36.68 11.07 -4.56
C LEU A 107 -37.68 10.90 -5.71
#